data_AF-A0ABC9XCE7-F1
#
_entry.id   AF-A0ABC9XCE7-F1
#
_cell.length_a   1.000
_cell.length_b   1.000
_cell.length_c   1.000
_cell.angle_alpha   90.00
_cell.angle_beta   90.00
_cell.angle_gamma   90.00
#
_symmetry.space_group_name_H-M   'P 1'
#
loop_
_entity.id
_entity.type
_entity.pdbx_description
1 polymer ?
#
loop_
_entity_poly.entity_id
_entity_poly.type
_entity_poly.pdbx_seq_one_letter_code
_entity_poly.pdbx_strand_id
1 'polypeptide(L)'
;MARWMLSDPNGCDNKIAAVSTLTKKNETQAFLGVVGFWRMYIPNYSLIVSPLYQVTWKKNDFKWDPEQRQTFEQIKQEIVHAVALGPVRAGPDVKNVLYTTAGENGPTWSLWQKAPGETRGRPLGFWSRGYRGSKAHYTPTEKEILAACEGVRAASEVIGTEAQLLLAPRLSVLG
;
A
#
# COMPACT_ATOMS: atom_id res chain seq x y z
N MET A 1 9.02 0.35 19.00
CA MET A 1 10.06 -0.38 18.22
C MET A 1 9.89 -0.10 16.74
N ALA A 2 10.46 1.00 16.23
CA ALA A 2 10.49 1.32 14.81
C ALA A 2 11.86 0.92 14.22
N ARG A 3 11.98 -0.35 13.80
CA ARG A 3 13.20 -0.89 13.17
C ARG A 3 12.89 -1.29 11.72
N TRP A 4 12.41 -0.36 10.91
CA TRP A 4 11.99 -0.65 9.52
C TRP A 4 12.43 0.40 8.49
N MET A 5 13.25 1.39 8.87
CA MET A 5 13.57 2.55 8.02
C MET A 5 14.86 2.43 7.18
N LEU A 6 15.45 1.25 6.98
CA LEU A 6 16.81 1.15 6.42
C LEU A 6 17.03 0.25 5.20
N SER A 7 16.01 -0.37 4.62
CA SER A 7 16.21 -1.20 3.43
C SER A 7 15.81 -0.43 2.17
N ASP A 8 16.81 0.01 1.41
CA ASP A 8 16.66 0.52 0.05
C ASP A 8 15.93 -0.55 -0.79
N PRO A 9 14.78 -0.21 -1.39
CA PRO A 9 14.04 -1.13 -2.23
C PRO A 9 14.89 -1.72 -3.39
N ASN A 10 15.76 -0.93 -3.99
CA ASN A 10 16.28 -1.15 -5.35
C ASN A 10 17.17 -2.40 -5.57
N GLY A 11 17.45 -3.19 -4.52
CA GLY A 11 18.37 -4.34 -4.58
C GLY A 11 17.75 -5.69 -4.99
N CYS A 12 16.42 -5.86 -4.88
CA CYS A 12 15.77 -7.17 -5.03
C CYS A 12 14.80 -7.30 -6.23
N ASP A 13 14.58 -6.22 -6.99
CA ASP A 13 13.51 -6.11 -7.99
C ASP A 13 13.70 -7.03 -9.19
N ASN A 14 14.94 -7.13 -9.68
CA ASN A 14 15.26 -7.91 -10.87
C ASN A 14 14.96 -9.41 -10.71
N LYS A 15 15.00 -9.93 -9.48
CA LYS A 15 14.69 -11.36 -9.21
C LYS A 15 13.19 -11.63 -9.23
N ILE A 16 12.38 -10.68 -8.75
CA ILE A 16 10.92 -10.81 -8.72
C ILE A 16 10.35 -10.65 -10.14
N ALA A 17 10.92 -9.74 -10.95
CA ALA A 17 10.55 -9.57 -12.35
C ALA A 17 10.77 -10.86 -13.19
N ALA A 18 11.77 -11.66 -12.85
CA ALA A 18 12.12 -12.90 -13.54
C ALA A 18 11.25 -14.11 -13.15
N VAL A 19 10.37 -14.00 -12.14
CA VAL A 19 9.49 -15.10 -11.74
C VAL A 19 8.46 -15.37 -12.83
N SER A 20 8.39 -16.64 -13.26
CA SER A 20 7.44 -17.15 -14.24
C SER A 20 6.07 -17.45 -13.63
N THR A 21 5.16 -17.98 -14.45
CA THR A 21 3.80 -18.34 -14.04
C THR A 21 3.77 -19.23 -12.79
N LEU A 22 2.87 -18.89 -11.86
CA LEU A 22 2.63 -19.67 -10.64
C LEU A 22 1.59 -20.75 -10.95
N THR A 23 1.89 -22.01 -10.63
CA THR A 23 1.05 -23.16 -11.04
C THR A 23 0.32 -23.81 -9.87
N LYS A 24 0.69 -23.46 -8.63
CA LYS A 24 0.14 -24.07 -7.41
C LYS A 24 -0.08 -23.05 -6.30
N LYS A 25 -1.03 -23.34 -5.40
CA LYS A 25 -1.32 -22.52 -4.21
C LYS A 25 -0.08 -22.19 -3.39
N ASN A 26 0.77 -23.18 -3.11
CA ASN A 26 1.95 -22.99 -2.26
C ASN A 26 2.97 -22.06 -2.92
N GLU A 27 3.11 -22.11 -4.25
CA GLU A 27 3.97 -21.20 -5.01
C GLU A 27 3.42 -19.77 -4.94
N THR A 28 2.10 -19.58 -5.09
CA THR A 28 1.46 -18.27 -4.95
C THR A 28 1.59 -17.72 -3.53
N GLN A 29 1.46 -18.56 -2.49
CA GLN A 29 1.69 -18.14 -1.10
C GLN A 29 3.13 -17.71 -0.86
N ALA A 30 4.10 -18.47 -1.37
CA ALA A 30 5.51 -18.14 -1.28
C ALA A 30 5.81 -16.81 -1.98
N PHE A 31 5.29 -16.62 -3.20
CA PHE A 31 5.40 -15.38 -3.94
C PHE A 31 4.82 -14.20 -3.15
N LEU A 32 3.59 -14.32 -2.63
CA LEU A 32 2.97 -13.28 -1.80
C LEU A 32 3.74 -12.98 -0.51
N GLY A 33 4.43 -13.98 0.04
CA GLY A 33 5.35 -13.80 1.17
C GLY A 33 6.55 -12.94 0.80
N VAL A 34 7.13 -13.15 -0.38
CA VAL A 34 8.26 -12.36 -0.89
C VAL A 34 7.82 -10.94 -1.26
N VAL A 35 6.77 -10.80 -2.08
CA VAL A 35 6.32 -9.47 -2.53
C VAL A 35 5.70 -8.65 -1.39
N GLY A 36 5.28 -9.29 -0.29
CA GLY A 36 4.77 -8.62 0.90
C GLY A 36 5.75 -7.64 1.55
N PHE A 37 7.06 -7.79 1.31
CA PHE A 37 8.08 -6.81 1.72
C PHE A 37 7.80 -5.42 1.16
N TRP A 38 7.29 -5.35 -0.08
CA TRP A 38 7.08 -4.14 -0.87
C TRP A 38 5.81 -3.36 -0.53
N ARG A 39 4.96 -3.92 0.34
CA ARG A 39 3.61 -3.40 0.61
C ARG A 39 3.52 -1.93 1.00
N MET A 40 4.58 -1.39 1.63
CA MET A 40 4.60 0.00 2.09
C MET A 40 5.18 0.99 1.07
N TYR A 41 5.78 0.48 -0.01
CA TYR A 41 6.38 1.26 -1.10
C TYR A 41 5.44 1.37 -2.32
N ILE A 42 4.38 0.57 -2.34
CA ILE A 42 3.44 0.45 -3.47
C ILE A 42 2.06 0.98 -3.04
N PRO A 43 1.55 2.04 -3.68
CA PRO A 43 0.18 2.48 -3.50
C PRO A 43 -0.81 1.34 -3.78
N ASN A 44 -1.83 1.18 -2.95
CA ASN A 44 -2.91 0.21 -3.16
C ASN A 44 -2.47 -1.28 -3.18
N TYR A 45 -1.26 -1.61 -2.71
CA TYR A 45 -0.69 -2.96 -2.74
C TYR A 45 -1.70 -4.08 -2.43
N SER A 46 -2.37 -4.01 -1.27
CA SER A 46 -3.29 -5.07 -0.82
C SER A 46 -4.53 -5.22 -1.70
N LEU A 47 -4.95 -4.14 -2.36
CA LEU A 47 -6.06 -4.18 -3.32
C LEU A 47 -5.60 -4.82 -4.63
N ILE A 48 -4.39 -4.49 -5.09
CA ILE A 48 -3.78 -5.07 -6.29
C ILE A 48 -3.64 -6.58 -6.11
N VAL A 49 -2.98 -7.04 -5.05
CA VAL A 49 -2.71 -8.48 -4.85
C VAL A 49 -3.90 -9.30 -4.35
N SER A 50 -5.08 -8.68 -4.18
CA SER A 50 -6.28 -9.35 -3.64
C SER A 50 -6.68 -10.61 -4.42
N PRO A 51 -6.74 -10.61 -5.77
CA PRO A 51 -7.06 -11.81 -6.55
C PRO A 51 -6.07 -12.97 -6.32
N LEU A 52 -4.79 -12.67 -6.07
CA LEU A 52 -3.79 -13.69 -5.74
C LEU A 52 -4.03 -14.30 -4.37
N TYR A 53 -4.40 -13.49 -3.37
CA TYR A 53 -4.75 -14.04 -2.05
C TYR A 53 -5.97 -14.96 -2.13
N GLN A 54 -6.98 -14.63 -2.94
CA GLN A 54 -8.19 -15.45 -3.06
C GLN A 54 -7.91 -16.88 -3.51
N VAL A 55 -6.97 -17.08 -4.44
CA VAL A 55 -6.63 -18.43 -4.94
C VAL A 55 -5.76 -19.23 -3.97
N THR A 56 -5.21 -18.58 -2.94
CA THR A 56 -4.47 -19.24 -1.86
C THR A 56 -5.36 -19.72 -0.71
N TRP A 57 -6.65 -19.37 -0.69
CA TRP A 57 -7.54 -19.75 0.39
C TRP A 57 -7.80 -21.26 0.38
N LYS A 58 -7.82 -21.87 1.58
CA LYS A 58 -8.03 -23.32 1.75
C LYS A 58 -9.33 -23.80 1.11
N LYS A 59 -10.38 -22.98 1.17
CA LYS A 59 -11.73 -23.29 0.68
C LYS A 59 -11.91 -23.18 -0.84
N ASN A 60 -10.98 -22.53 -1.55
CA ASN A 60 -11.11 -22.26 -2.97
C ASN A 60 -10.30 -23.25 -3.77
N ASP A 61 -10.74 -23.72 -4.92
CA ASP A 61 -9.85 -24.41 -5.85
C ASP A 61 -8.81 -23.44 -6.42
N PHE A 62 -7.64 -23.97 -6.76
CA PHE A 62 -6.63 -23.14 -7.43
C PHE A 62 -7.08 -22.88 -8.87
N LYS A 63 -7.35 -21.61 -9.18
CA LYS A 63 -7.68 -21.14 -10.52
C LYS A 63 -6.68 -20.08 -10.93
N TRP A 64 -6.24 -20.11 -12.18
CA TRP A 64 -5.25 -19.17 -12.70
C TRP A 64 -5.80 -18.47 -13.94
N ASP A 65 -6.91 -17.78 -13.73
CA ASP A 65 -7.71 -17.14 -14.77
C ASP A 65 -7.03 -15.84 -15.26
N PRO A 66 -7.56 -15.15 -16.30
CA PRO A 66 -6.98 -13.91 -16.77
C PRO A 66 -6.76 -12.86 -15.67
N GLU A 67 -7.65 -12.79 -14.68
CA GLU A 67 -7.54 -11.86 -13.54
C GLU A 67 -6.26 -12.10 -12.73
N GLN A 68 -5.97 -13.34 -12.31
CA GLN A 68 -4.78 -13.64 -11.52
C GLN A 68 -3.49 -13.42 -12.33
N ARG A 69 -3.52 -13.73 -13.63
CA ARG A 69 -2.38 -13.44 -14.53
C ARG A 69 -2.11 -11.95 -14.65
N GLN A 70 -3.17 -11.15 -14.82
CA GLN A 70 -3.06 -9.70 -14.88
C GLN A 70 -2.55 -9.14 -13.56
N THR A 71 -3.08 -9.59 -12.42
CA THR A 71 -2.60 -9.17 -11.10
C THR A 71 -1.14 -9.54 -10.88
N PHE A 72 -0.74 -10.74 -11.29
CA PHE A 72 0.65 -11.21 -11.16
C PHE A 72 1.63 -10.32 -11.94
N GLU A 73 1.32 -9.98 -13.18
CA GLU A 73 2.17 -9.06 -13.95
C GLU A 73 2.09 -7.62 -13.43
N GLN A 74 0.91 -7.15 -13.01
CA GLN A 74 0.75 -5.83 -12.42
C GLN A 74 1.62 -5.68 -11.17
N ILE A 75 1.59 -6.61 -10.22
CA ILE A 75 2.39 -6.45 -8.99
C ILE A 75 3.89 -6.50 -9.28
N LYS A 76 4.35 -7.27 -10.27
CA LYS A 76 5.75 -7.26 -10.70
C LYS A 76 6.15 -5.88 -11.24
N GLN A 77 5.29 -5.25 -12.04
CA GLN A 77 5.52 -3.90 -12.56
C GLN A 77 5.53 -2.84 -11.45
N GLU A 78 4.60 -2.92 -10.50
CA GLU A 78 4.53 -1.98 -9.37
C GLU A 78 5.76 -2.08 -8.46
N ILE A 79 6.36 -3.26 -8.31
CA ILE A 79 7.61 -3.44 -7.56
C ILE A 79 8.77 -2.72 -8.25
N VAL A 80 8.87 -2.80 -9.59
CA VAL A 80 9.89 -2.07 -10.35
C VAL A 80 9.73 -0.55 -10.20
N HIS A 81 8.51 -0.06 -10.02
CA HIS A 81 8.19 1.36 -9.82
C HIS A 81 7.96 1.74 -8.36
N ALA A 82 8.37 0.88 -7.42
CA ALA A 82 8.14 1.09 -6.00
C ALA A 82 8.79 2.41 -5.54
N VAL A 83 8.04 3.18 -4.75
CA VAL A 83 8.47 4.53 -4.39
C VAL A 83 9.39 4.48 -3.18
N ALA A 84 10.62 4.99 -3.33
CA ALA A 84 11.57 5.10 -2.23
C ALA A 84 10.99 5.97 -1.10
N LEU A 85 11.01 5.44 0.13
CA LEU A 85 10.50 6.13 1.31
C LEU A 85 11.61 6.97 1.96
N GLY A 86 11.24 8.16 2.45
CA GLY A 86 12.14 9.02 3.21
C GLY A 86 12.23 8.62 4.69
N PRO A 87 13.32 8.97 5.39
CA PRO A 87 13.36 8.88 6.85
C PRO A 87 12.35 9.87 7.45
N VAL A 88 11.74 9.50 8.58
CA VAL A 88 10.87 10.41 9.33
C VAL A 88 11.72 11.54 9.89
N ARG A 89 11.34 12.77 9.58
CA ARG A 89 11.95 13.99 10.09
C ARG A 89 11.08 14.60 11.17
N ALA A 90 11.71 15.10 12.22
CA ALA A 90 11.07 15.90 13.25
C ALA A 90 11.59 17.34 13.15
N GLY A 91 10.72 18.30 13.47
CA GLY A 91 11.06 19.72 13.48
C GLY A 91 9.81 20.58 13.34
N PRO A 92 9.82 21.81 13.86
CA PRO A 92 8.63 22.68 13.86
C PRO A 92 8.15 23.03 12.45
N ASP A 93 9.05 23.05 11.47
CA ASP A 93 8.74 23.43 10.09
C ASP A 93 8.51 22.23 9.15
N VAL A 94 8.55 21.01 9.67
CA VAL A 94 8.24 19.79 8.90
C VAL A 94 6.73 19.63 8.80
N LYS A 95 6.20 19.62 7.58
CA LYS A 95 4.77 19.44 7.34
C LYS A 95 4.47 17.98 7.01
N ASN A 96 3.57 17.38 7.79
CA ASN A 96 3.04 16.05 7.52
C ASN A 96 1.68 16.16 6.82
N VAL A 97 1.49 15.39 5.76
CA VAL A 97 0.22 15.33 5.02
C VAL A 97 -0.20 13.87 4.90
N LEU A 98 -1.38 13.57 5.42
CA LEU A 98 -2.00 12.27 5.32
C LEU A 98 -3.10 12.33 4.25
N TYR A 99 -2.94 11.58 3.17
CA TYR A 99 -3.99 11.39 2.18
C TYR A 99 -4.73 10.10 2.48
N THR A 100 -6.05 10.17 2.54
CA THR A 100 -6.91 8.99 2.70
C THR A 100 -7.94 8.97 1.59
N THR A 101 -8.25 7.77 1.10
CA THR A 101 -9.34 7.56 0.15
C THR A 101 -10.08 6.28 0.46
N ALA A 102 -11.36 6.25 0.12
CA ALA A 102 -12.24 5.10 0.26
C ALA A 102 -12.69 4.67 -1.13
N GLY A 103 -11.97 3.70 -1.71
CA GLY A 103 -12.37 3.09 -2.97
C GLY A 103 -13.46 2.04 -2.75
N GLU A 104 -14.08 1.60 -3.84
CA GLU A 104 -15.08 0.52 -3.82
C GLU A 104 -14.57 -0.75 -3.11
N ASN A 105 -13.30 -1.08 -3.33
CA ASN A 105 -12.69 -2.30 -2.84
C ASN A 105 -12.12 -2.19 -1.42
N GLY A 106 -11.87 -0.98 -0.92
CA GLY A 106 -11.29 -0.79 0.41
C GLY A 106 -10.68 0.58 0.68
N PRO A 107 -10.40 0.90 1.96
CA PRO A 107 -9.69 2.10 2.34
C PRO A 107 -8.21 2.03 1.96
N THR A 108 -7.66 3.19 1.61
CA THR A 108 -6.22 3.37 1.43
C THR A 108 -5.75 4.67 2.09
N TRP A 109 -4.47 4.71 2.44
CA TRP A 109 -3.83 5.95 2.87
C TRP A 109 -2.37 6.03 2.43
N SER A 110 -1.87 7.26 2.38
CA SER A 110 -0.45 7.53 2.17
C SER A 110 -0.02 8.71 3.03
N LEU A 111 1.14 8.60 3.68
CA LEU A 111 1.69 9.63 4.54
C LEU A 111 2.89 10.28 3.84
N TRP A 112 2.93 11.60 3.84
CA TRP A 112 3.95 12.39 3.17
C TRP A 112 4.53 13.44 4.10
N GLN A 113 5.81 13.72 3.93
CA GLN A 113 6.52 14.78 4.64
C GLN A 113 7.10 15.79 3.67
N LYS A 114 7.04 17.08 4.03
CA LYS A 114 7.67 18.17 3.29
C LYS A 114 8.49 19.02 4.25
N ALA A 115 9.80 19.07 4.03
CA ALA A 115 10.69 19.94 4.79
C ALA A 115 10.76 21.35 4.17
N PRO A 116 11.25 22.37 4.91
CA PRO A 116 11.48 23.70 4.37
C PRO A 116 12.38 23.67 3.15
N GLY A 117 12.01 24.44 2.12
CA GLY A 117 12.75 24.53 0.86
C GLY A 117 12.55 23.36 -0.10
N GLU A 118 11.85 22.28 0.29
CA GLU A 118 11.51 21.21 -0.65
C GLU A 118 10.34 21.62 -1.56
N THR A 119 10.42 21.30 -2.85
CA THR A 119 9.34 21.55 -3.81
C THR A 119 8.28 20.44 -3.73
N ARG A 120 8.72 19.19 -3.62
CA ARG A 120 7.89 17.97 -3.53
C ARG A 120 7.95 17.34 -2.14
N GLY A 121 6.84 16.75 -1.72
CA GLY A 121 6.79 15.91 -0.52
C GLY A 121 7.47 14.56 -0.76
N ARG A 122 8.01 13.97 0.30
CA ARG A 122 8.56 12.61 0.32
C ARG A 122 7.57 11.67 0.98
N PRO A 123 7.28 10.49 0.42
CA PRO A 123 6.40 9.54 1.06
C PRO A 123 7.11 8.87 2.24
N LEU A 124 6.36 8.65 3.32
CA LEU A 124 6.75 7.85 4.47
C LEU A 124 6.15 6.45 4.46
N GLY A 125 5.13 6.23 3.61
CA GLY A 125 4.56 4.91 3.39
C GLY A 125 3.16 4.96 2.80
N PHE A 126 2.81 3.83 2.18
CA PHE A 126 1.48 3.56 1.64
C PHE A 126 0.82 2.42 2.40
N TRP A 127 -0.50 2.42 2.40
CA TRP A 127 -1.26 1.32 2.94
C TRP A 127 -2.61 1.19 2.25
N SER A 128 -3.08 -0.03 2.20
CA SER A 128 -4.40 -0.35 1.67
C SER A 128 -4.88 -1.67 2.26
N ARG A 129 -6.20 -1.86 2.26
CA ARG A 129 -6.81 -3.11 2.70
C ARG A 129 -8.18 -3.27 2.07
N GLY A 130 -8.52 -4.49 1.63
CA GLY A 130 -9.87 -4.79 1.19
C GLY A 130 -10.89 -4.74 2.33
N TYR A 131 -12.13 -4.33 2.06
CA TYR A 131 -13.21 -4.41 3.06
C TYR A 131 -13.41 -5.84 3.56
N ARG A 132 -13.77 -5.99 4.85
CA ARG A 132 -14.04 -7.30 5.47
C ARG A 132 -15.26 -7.21 6.38
N GLY A 133 -16.08 -8.26 6.38
CA GLY A 133 -17.28 -8.35 7.21
C GLY A 133 -18.24 -7.20 6.93
N SER A 134 -18.83 -6.64 7.98
CA SER A 134 -19.81 -5.54 7.89
C SER A 134 -19.27 -4.28 7.21
N LYS A 135 -17.95 -4.03 7.25
CA LYS A 135 -17.32 -2.85 6.62
C LYS A 135 -17.53 -2.77 5.11
N ALA A 136 -17.81 -3.90 4.44
CA ALA A 136 -18.09 -3.92 3.01
C ALA A 136 -19.41 -3.21 2.66
N HIS A 137 -20.37 -3.23 3.59
CA HIS A 137 -21.72 -2.68 3.44
C HIS A 137 -21.88 -1.28 4.02
N TYR A 138 -20.79 -0.68 4.52
CA TYR A 138 -20.79 0.72 4.93
C TYR A 138 -21.19 1.63 3.77
N THR A 139 -21.91 2.68 4.11
CA THR A 139 -22.20 3.81 3.22
C THR A 139 -20.90 4.47 2.74
N PRO A 140 -20.91 5.22 1.63
CA PRO A 140 -19.72 5.94 1.16
C PRO A 140 -19.10 6.83 2.26
N THR A 141 -19.93 7.54 3.02
CA THR A 141 -19.47 8.39 4.14
C THR A 141 -18.80 7.58 5.25
N GLU A 142 -19.40 6.46 5.67
CA GLU A 142 -18.80 5.57 6.69
C GLU A 142 -17.47 4.99 6.21
N LYS A 143 -17.35 4.70 4.90
CA LYS A 143 -16.11 4.21 4.28
C LYS A 143 -15.02 5.29 4.27
N GLU A 144 -15.37 6.54 3.98
CA GLU A 144 -14.44 7.68 4.06
C GLU A 144 -13.97 7.91 5.51
N ILE A 145 -14.90 7.89 6.47
CA ILE A 145 -14.58 8.01 7.90
C ILE A 145 -13.66 6.86 8.33
N LEU A 146 -13.93 5.62 7.91
CA LEU A 146 -13.08 4.48 8.20
C LEU A 146 -11.64 4.68 7.67
N ALA A 147 -11.50 5.14 6.42
CA ALA A 147 -10.20 5.41 5.82
C ALA A 147 -9.44 6.50 6.59
N ALA A 148 -10.12 7.59 6.96
CA ALA A 148 -9.58 8.66 7.79
C ALA A 148 -9.11 8.16 9.15
N CYS A 149 -9.95 7.42 9.88
CA CYS A 149 -9.61 6.89 11.20
C CYS A 149 -8.44 5.91 11.18
N GLU A 150 -8.41 4.99 10.20
CA GLU A 150 -7.29 4.04 10.05
C GLU A 150 -6.00 4.76 9.66
N GLY A 151 -6.08 5.76 8.77
CA GLY A 151 -4.93 6.59 8.38
C GLY A 151 -4.37 7.42 9.52
N VAL A 152 -5.23 8.13 10.29
CA VAL A 152 -4.80 8.99 11.40
C VAL A 152 -4.13 8.16 12.51
N ARG A 153 -4.69 6.98 12.82
CA ARG A 153 -4.10 6.06 13.80
C ARG A 153 -2.71 5.58 13.36
N ALA A 154 -2.56 5.22 12.08
CA ALA A 154 -1.27 4.79 11.57
C ALA A 154 -0.25 5.95 11.52
N ALA A 155 -0.69 7.13 11.10
CA ALA A 155 0.18 8.31 11.03
C ALA A 155 0.70 8.70 12.43
N SER A 156 -0.15 8.70 13.45
CA SER A 156 0.27 9.07 14.81
C SER A 156 1.37 8.14 15.37
N GLU A 157 1.36 6.86 15.02
CA GLU A 157 2.41 5.90 15.38
C GLU A 157 3.75 6.18 14.68
N VAL A 158 3.73 6.80 13.50
CA VAL A 158 4.93 7.05 12.67
C VAL A 158 5.58 8.39 12.99
N ILE A 159 4.81 9.48 13.05
CA ILE A 159 5.35 10.84 13.19
C ILE A 159 5.29 11.38 14.62
N GLY A 160 4.38 10.88 15.47
CA GLY A 160 4.21 11.37 16.83
C GLY A 160 3.79 12.85 16.96
N THR A 161 3.51 13.52 15.84
CA THR A 161 3.13 14.93 15.75
C THR A 161 1.86 15.11 14.92
N GLU A 162 1.40 16.35 14.76
CA GLU A 162 0.24 16.68 13.94
C GLU A 162 0.48 16.41 12.43
N ALA A 163 -0.60 16.08 11.73
CA ALA A 163 -0.65 15.95 10.28
C ALA A 163 -1.91 16.59 9.71
N GLN A 164 -1.77 17.22 8.55
CA GLN A 164 -2.91 17.68 7.77
C GLN A 164 -3.56 16.47 7.09
N LEU A 165 -4.82 16.19 7.43
CA LEU A 165 -5.62 15.17 6.76
C LEU A 165 -6.26 15.75 5.50
N LEU A 166 -6.05 15.08 4.36
CA LEU A 166 -6.70 15.40 3.09
C LEU A 166 -7.52 14.19 2.62
N LEU A 167 -8.83 14.37 2.56
CA LEU A 167 -9.75 13.41 1.94
C LEU A 167 -9.64 13.57 0.41
N ALA A 168 -8.98 12.62 -0.24
CA ALA A 168 -8.78 12.65 -1.67
C ALA A 168 -9.79 11.70 -2.36
N PRO A 169 -10.77 12.21 -3.13
CA PRO A 169 -11.66 11.33 -3.90
C PRO A 169 -10.91 10.56 -5.00
N ARG A 170 -9.72 11.02 -5.42
CA ARG A 170 -8.72 10.28 -6.20
C ARG A 170 -7.33 10.74 -5.80
N LEU A 171 -6.39 9.80 -5.57
CA LEU A 171 -4.98 10.13 -5.37
C LEU A 171 -4.49 10.90 -6.60
N SER A 172 -4.29 12.21 -6.47
CA SER A 172 -3.60 12.99 -7.49
C SER A 172 -2.16 12.52 -7.46
N VAL A 173 -1.76 11.75 -8.48
CA VAL A 173 -0.34 11.59 -8.81
C VAL A 173 0.12 12.99 -9.22
N LEU A 174 0.70 13.72 -8.28
CA LEU A 174 1.19 15.07 -8.49
C LEU A 174 2.32 15.01 -9.54
N GLY A 175 2.11 15.73 -10.64
CA GLY A 175 3.09 15.95 -11.70
C GLY A 175 4.27 16.83 -11.29
#